data_AF-A0A495TMS3-F1
#
_entry.id   AF-A0A495TMS3-F1
#
_cell.length_a   1.000
_cell.length_b   1.000
_cell.length_c   1.000
_cell.angle_alpha   90.00
_cell.angle_beta   90.00
_cell.angle_gamma   90.00
#
_symmetry.space_group_name_H-M   'P 1'
#
loop_
_entity.id
_entity.type
_entity.pdbx_description
1 polymer ?
#
loop_
_entity_poly.entity_id
_entity_poly.type
_entity_poly.pdbx_seq_one_letter_code
_entity_poly.pdbx_strand_id
1 'polypeptide(L)'
;MDGKLAPGIKTPPQKNNMSVYLNEGAPDEPLFSMVASYGKQMLVTDWKMFVSGLFGYGARFNTGLAYNLNEVAQQTRVSLGMSAMEIAERLTLFPYYARFCSRSLRRRLLSRIMKWSSRHQRGDVQKLIQRPHVIRFCRSCASEDRSSGRVATWKRFHQLPGVLVCPHHGVWLLECPVNVQPYSAWPTLTDVKQAVRVELDVSESQHIAIRRVGDLSVSLLCDIGSDASPPGEGGWLEVARSCGYARGKNTLESALVCENLIDTFGESYLSRCDLLPSGRQNWVVGRVLGQQSAAAALPEVLLRVFFETRRWASDEHWPVCPSRYAAHGAAHPAEIRTRSHGKLFCYCRCGMSFVKNLRDGDTDPVISVYGEPYAAEALRLTNCGLSGAEIARRLGVSETTARNLTRRSQRYARYSVEATAARATRDWKAAVRSAGTVSVVQKERDGLYRRVRRFDPEALESTRGRVRSK
;
A
#
# COMPACT_ATOMS: atom_id res chain seq x y z
N MET A 1 -24.92 -58.24 34.40
CA MET A 1 -24.55 -57.20 35.37
C MET A 1 -23.28 -56.54 34.86
N ASP A 2 -23.47 -55.45 34.12
CA ASP A 2 -22.42 -54.70 33.44
C ASP A 2 -21.64 -53.84 34.43
N GLY A 3 -20.36 -54.17 34.63
CA GLY A 3 -19.41 -53.33 35.35
C GLY A 3 -18.68 -52.40 34.37
N LYS A 4 -19.18 -51.18 34.18
CA LYS A 4 -18.46 -50.12 33.44
C LYS A 4 -17.33 -49.54 34.30
N LEU A 5 -16.08 -49.80 33.92
CA LEU A 5 -14.91 -49.05 34.40
C LEU A 5 -14.97 -47.61 33.86
N ALA A 6 -14.83 -46.64 34.77
CA ALA A 6 -14.76 -45.22 34.45
C ALA A 6 -13.49 -44.89 33.63
N PRO A 7 -13.56 -43.94 32.67
CA PRO A 7 -12.38 -43.52 31.92
C PRO A 7 -11.44 -42.70 32.82
N GLY A 8 -10.17 -43.12 32.86
CA GLY A 8 -9.10 -42.47 33.61
C GLY A 8 -8.97 -40.99 33.26
N ILE A 9 -8.90 -40.17 34.29
CA ILE A 9 -8.58 -38.74 34.23
C ILE A 9 -7.20 -38.63 33.59
N LYS A 10 -7.13 -38.18 32.33
CA LYS A 10 -5.88 -37.76 31.72
C LYS A 10 -5.42 -36.50 32.45
N THR A 11 -4.42 -36.64 33.30
CA THR A 11 -3.66 -35.51 33.84
C THR A 11 -3.14 -34.69 32.65
N PRO A 12 -3.39 -33.37 32.62
CA PRO A 12 -2.79 -32.52 31.59
C PRO A 12 -1.27 -32.64 31.66
N PRO A 13 -0.55 -32.60 30.52
CA PRO A 13 0.90 -32.68 30.53
C PRO A 13 1.47 -31.61 31.46
N GLN A 14 2.29 -32.02 32.42
CA GLN A 14 3.03 -31.09 33.28
C GLN A 14 3.76 -30.09 32.36
N LYS A 15 3.38 -28.81 32.46
CA LYS A 15 4.13 -27.74 31.82
C LYS A 15 5.52 -27.72 32.47
N ASN A 16 6.54 -28.19 31.76
CA ASN A 16 7.93 -27.99 32.16
C ASN A 16 8.18 -26.47 32.20
N ASN A 17 8.27 -25.93 33.41
CA ASN A 17 8.59 -24.53 33.62
C ASN A 17 10.12 -24.41 33.51
N MET A 18 10.61 -23.92 32.37
CA MET A 18 12.03 -23.69 32.11
C MET A 18 12.30 -22.21 32.33
N SER A 19 12.77 -21.82 33.51
CA SER A 19 13.20 -20.44 33.74
C SER A 19 14.39 -20.12 32.82
N VAL A 20 14.16 -19.33 31.76
CA VAL A 20 15.18 -18.92 30.79
C VAL A 20 15.68 -17.53 31.18
N TYR A 21 17.00 -17.40 31.35
CA TYR A 21 17.64 -16.14 31.74
C TYR A 21 18.20 -15.38 30.54
N LEU A 22 17.34 -14.66 29.81
CA LEU A 22 17.80 -13.76 28.76
C LEU A 22 18.36 -12.47 29.40
N ASN A 23 19.62 -12.13 29.11
CA ASN A 23 20.20 -10.86 29.55
C ASN A 23 19.41 -9.68 28.99
N GLU A 24 19.40 -8.54 29.68
CA GLU A 24 18.91 -7.29 29.08
C GLU A 24 19.66 -7.05 27.75
N GLY A 25 18.89 -6.98 26.68
CA GLY A 25 19.43 -6.97 25.32
C GLY A 25 20.22 -5.71 25.02
N ALA A 26 21.21 -5.84 24.14
CA ALA A 26 21.91 -4.67 23.61
C ALA A 26 20.91 -3.70 22.92
N PRO A 27 21.25 -2.41 22.74
CA PRO A 27 20.35 -1.47 22.07
C PRO A 27 19.87 -2.00 20.71
N ASP A 28 18.56 -2.01 20.55
CA ASP A 28 17.82 -2.51 19.40
C ASP A 28 18.04 -4.00 19.04
N GLU A 29 18.44 -4.84 19.99
CA GLU A 29 18.60 -6.28 19.77
C GLU A 29 17.24 -7.01 19.61
N PRO A 30 17.04 -7.82 18.54
CA PRO A 30 15.81 -8.60 18.36
C PRO A 30 15.78 -9.84 19.28
N LEU A 31 14.57 -10.29 19.64
CA LEU A 31 14.35 -11.46 20.49
C LEU A 31 15.10 -12.70 20.00
N PHE A 32 15.13 -12.96 18.69
CA PHE A 32 15.83 -14.13 18.16
C PHE A 32 17.35 -14.07 18.43
N SER A 33 17.95 -12.88 18.45
CA SER A 33 19.37 -12.68 18.75
C SER A 33 19.65 -12.99 20.21
N MET A 34 18.77 -12.52 21.11
CA MET A 34 18.88 -12.82 22.54
C MET A 34 18.79 -14.33 22.81
N VAL A 35 17.84 -15.01 22.15
CA VAL A 35 17.66 -16.46 22.25
C VAL A 35 18.87 -17.22 21.69
N ALA A 36 19.41 -16.79 20.54
CA ALA A 36 20.62 -17.37 19.95
C ALA A 36 21.82 -17.23 20.89
N SER A 37 22.04 -16.03 21.43
CA SER A 37 23.13 -15.72 22.35
C SER A 37 23.04 -16.53 23.64
N TYR A 38 21.85 -16.62 24.24
CA TYR A 38 21.61 -17.45 25.42
C TYR A 38 21.91 -18.93 25.13
N GLY A 39 21.40 -19.43 24.01
CA GLY A 39 21.65 -20.77 23.53
C GLY A 39 23.10 -21.16 23.48
N LYS A 40 23.90 -20.27 22.89
CA LYS A 40 25.36 -20.40 22.77
C LYS A 40 26.04 -20.32 24.14
N GLN A 41 25.65 -19.36 24.97
CA GLN A 41 26.22 -19.17 26.32
C GLN A 41 25.98 -20.38 27.23
N MET A 42 24.78 -20.97 27.18
CA MET A 42 24.39 -22.12 28.01
C MET A 42 24.72 -23.47 27.37
N LEU A 43 25.42 -23.48 26.23
CA LEU A 43 25.81 -24.70 25.49
C LEU A 43 24.62 -25.65 25.25
N VAL A 44 23.48 -25.09 24.84
CA VAL A 44 22.24 -25.85 24.60
C VAL A 44 22.48 -26.91 23.54
N THR A 45 22.38 -28.18 23.93
CA THR A 45 22.56 -29.34 23.03
C THR A 45 21.28 -29.75 22.32
N ASP A 46 20.13 -29.71 23.02
CA ASP A 46 18.81 -29.95 22.43
C ASP A 46 18.09 -28.64 22.15
N TRP A 47 18.41 -28.06 20.99
CA TRP A 47 17.82 -26.80 20.55
C TRP A 47 16.31 -26.88 20.36
N LYS A 48 15.80 -28.04 19.91
CA LYS A 48 14.37 -28.25 19.69
C LYS A 48 13.61 -28.15 21.01
N MET A 49 14.09 -28.86 22.03
CA MET A 49 13.49 -28.84 23.36
C MET A 49 13.62 -27.48 23.99
N PHE A 50 14.78 -26.82 23.87
CA PHE A 50 14.98 -25.48 24.39
C PHE A 50 13.98 -24.47 23.81
N VAL A 51 13.88 -24.39 22.49
CA VAL A 51 12.95 -23.47 21.81
C VAL A 51 11.49 -23.85 22.11
N SER A 52 11.18 -25.15 22.19
CA SER A 52 9.83 -25.60 22.55
C SER A 52 9.45 -25.27 23.99
N GLY A 53 10.40 -25.33 24.92
CA GLY A 53 10.21 -24.90 26.30
C GLY A 53 9.99 -23.39 26.41
N LEU A 54 10.81 -22.60 25.73
CA LEU A 54 10.72 -21.13 25.76
C LEU A 54 9.44 -20.58 25.11
N PHE A 55 9.10 -21.08 23.92
CA PHE A 55 7.97 -20.57 23.15
C PHE A 55 6.68 -21.38 23.35
N GLY A 56 6.73 -22.55 23.98
CA GLY A 56 5.60 -23.48 24.09
C GLY A 56 5.27 -24.23 22.79
N TYR A 57 6.11 -24.10 21.76
CA TYR A 57 6.02 -24.84 20.49
C TYR A 57 7.39 -24.82 19.79
N GLY A 58 7.60 -25.70 18.81
CA GLY A 58 8.83 -25.72 18.00
C GLY A 58 8.94 -24.51 17.08
N ALA A 59 9.29 -23.34 17.65
CA ALA A 59 9.43 -22.09 16.92
C ALA A 59 10.56 -22.20 15.89
N ARG A 60 10.29 -21.68 14.70
CA ARG A 60 11.30 -21.57 13.64
C ARG A 60 11.97 -20.21 13.73
N PHE A 61 13.19 -20.15 13.23
CA PHE A 61 13.91 -18.89 13.09
C PHE A 61 13.08 -17.89 12.27
N ASN A 62 12.86 -16.70 12.82
CA ASN A 62 12.15 -15.61 12.18
C ASN A 62 12.72 -14.27 12.68
N THR A 63 13.14 -13.44 11.73
CA THR A 63 13.75 -12.13 12.00
C THR A 63 12.72 -11.04 12.27
N GLY A 64 11.47 -11.27 11.84
CA GLY A 64 10.39 -10.28 11.90
C GLY A 64 9.52 -10.39 13.14
N LEU A 65 8.85 -11.52 13.33
CA LEU A 65 7.86 -11.72 14.40
C LEU A 65 8.13 -13.01 15.16
N ALA A 66 7.73 -13.00 16.44
CA ALA A 66 7.60 -14.18 17.27
C ALA A 66 6.14 -14.40 17.68
N TYR A 67 5.80 -15.64 18.04
CA TYR A 67 4.45 -16.03 18.45
C TYR A 67 4.47 -16.68 19.83
N ASN A 68 3.31 -16.70 20.47
CA ASN A 68 3.13 -17.15 21.86
C ASN A 68 3.90 -16.30 22.87
N LEU A 69 3.93 -14.98 22.66
CA LEU A 69 4.70 -14.08 23.50
C LEU A 69 4.25 -14.08 24.97
N ASN A 70 3.01 -14.52 25.28
CA ASN A 70 2.60 -14.77 26.67
C ASN A 70 3.44 -15.85 27.34
N GLU A 71 3.78 -16.92 26.62
CA GLU A 71 4.63 -17.99 27.15
C GLU A 71 6.06 -17.50 27.28
N VAL A 72 6.60 -16.79 26.27
CA VAL A 72 7.94 -16.20 26.34
C VAL A 72 8.05 -15.28 27.56
N ALA A 73 7.11 -14.35 27.74
CA ALA A 73 7.07 -13.46 28.89
C ALA A 73 7.04 -14.21 30.24
N GLN A 74 6.31 -15.33 30.31
CA GLN A 74 6.26 -16.17 31.49
C GLN A 74 7.61 -16.85 31.76
N GLN A 75 8.23 -17.46 30.73
CA GLN A 75 9.49 -18.19 30.85
C GLN A 75 10.69 -17.25 31.11
N THR A 76 10.61 -16.00 30.68
CA THR A 76 11.64 -14.97 30.88
C THR A 76 11.28 -13.95 31.95
N ARG A 77 10.24 -14.20 32.76
CA ARG A 77 9.73 -13.22 33.75
C ARG A 77 10.79 -12.79 34.75
N VAL A 78 11.64 -13.73 35.19
CA VAL A 78 12.69 -13.47 36.19
C VAL A 78 13.86 -12.69 35.59
N SER A 79 14.10 -12.79 34.29
CA SER A 79 15.27 -12.21 33.63
C SER A 79 14.96 -10.90 32.91
N LEU A 80 13.93 -10.88 32.05
CA LEU A 80 13.53 -9.68 31.32
C LEU A 80 12.50 -8.84 32.05
N GLY A 81 11.65 -9.45 32.89
CA GLY A 81 10.53 -8.75 33.54
C GLY A 81 9.49 -8.13 32.60
N MET A 82 9.63 -8.30 31.28
CA MET A 82 8.78 -7.69 30.25
C MET A 82 7.47 -8.47 30.10
N SER A 83 6.38 -7.73 29.94
CA SER A 83 5.12 -8.26 29.45
C SER A 83 5.23 -8.74 28.00
N ALA A 84 4.29 -9.57 27.57
CA ALA A 84 4.22 -10.04 26.18
C ALA A 84 4.07 -8.88 25.17
N MET A 85 3.41 -7.79 25.58
CA MET A 85 3.27 -6.58 24.75
C MET A 85 4.62 -5.86 24.60
N GLU A 86 5.35 -5.67 25.70
CA GLU A 86 6.68 -5.06 25.65
C GLU A 86 7.66 -5.90 24.82
N ILE A 87 7.62 -7.23 24.93
CA ILE A 87 8.41 -8.11 24.07
C ILE A 87 8.04 -7.89 22.59
N ALA A 88 6.75 -7.81 22.26
CA ALA A 88 6.31 -7.54 20.89
C ALA A 88 6.85 -6.20 20.38
N GLU A 89 6.70 -5.13 21.16
CA GLU A 89 7.03 -3.77 20.74
C GLU A 89 8.53 -3.48 20.75
N ARG A 90 9.27 -4.05 21.70
CA ARG A 90 10.69 -3.72 21.94
C ARG A 90 11.66 -4.77 21.38
N LEU A 91 11.24 -6.01 21.19
CA LEU A 91 12.12 -7.11 20.77
C LEU A 91 11.70 -7.76 19.44
N THR A 92 10.65 -7.27 18.78
CA THR A 92 10.23 -7.75 17.45
C THR A 92 9.97 -6.59 16.48
N LEU A 93 9.67 -6.91 15.22
CA LEU A 93 9.23 -5.92 14.21
C LEU A 93 7.71 -5.70 14.22
N PHE A 94 6.99 -6.13 15.26
CA PHE A 94 5.55 -5.95 15.37
C PHE A 94 5.09 -4.50 15.16
N PRO A 95 5.72 -3.46 15.77
CA PRO A 95 5.27 -2.07 15.57
C PRO A 95 5.25 -1.66 14.09
N TYR A 96 6.27 -2.08 13.34
CA TYR A 96 6.38 -1.80 11.90
C TYR A 96 5.26 -2.48 11.10
N TYR A 97 5.02 -3.78 11.32
CA TYR A 97 3.97 -4.51 10.61
C TYR A 97 2.55 -4.07 11.02
N ALA A 98 2.36 -3.70 12.28
CA ALA A 98 1.07 -3.27 12.81
C ALA A 98 0.67 -1.87 12.32
N ARG A 99 1.64 -1.04 11.91
CA ARG A 99 1.43 0.38 11.62
C ARG A 99 0.35 0.65 10.58
N PHE A 100 0.36 -0.09 9.48
CA PHE A 100 -0.56 0.08 8.36
C PHE A 100 -1.75 -0.88 8.42
N CYS A 101 -1.91 -1.61 9.52
CA CYS A 101 -3.05 -2.48 9.71
C CYS A 101 -4.29 -1.68 10.10
N SER A 102 -5.45 -2.02 9.52
CA SER A 102 -6.73 -1.55 10.07
C SER A 102 -6.88 -1.97 11.54
N ARG A 103 -7.68 -1.24 12.33
CA ARG A 103 -7.89 -1.56 13.75
C ARG A 103 -8.34 -3.02 13.99
N SER A 104 -9.11 -3.61 13.08
CA SER A 104 -9.51 -5.02 13.17
C SER A 104 -8.37 -5.97 12.82
N LEU A 105 -7.54 -5.64 11.83
CA LEU A 105 -6.36 -6.43 11.48
C LEU A 105 -5.27 -6.34 12.55
N ARG A 106 -5.02 -5.17 13.11
CA ARG A 106 -4.08 -4.95 14.22
C ARG A 106 -4.45 -5.80 15.43
N ARG A 107 -5.73 -5.81 15.83
CA ARG A 107 -6.23 -6.68 16.91
C ARG A 107 -6.03 -8.17 16.62
N ARG A 108 -6.30 -8.62 15.39
CA ARG A 108 -6.08 -10.01 14.98
C ARG A 108 -4.59 -10.38 14.94
N LEU A 109 -3.72 -9.48 14.46
CA LEU A 109 -2.28 -9.68 14.47
C LEU A 109 -1.79 -9.79 15.92
N LEU A 110 -2.21 -8.88 16.80
CA LEU A 110 -1.89 -8.89 18.21
C LEU A 110 -2.32 -10.22 18.87
N SER A 111 -3.57 -10.64 18.68
CA SER A 111 -4.04 -11.91 19.27
C SER A 111 -3.23 -13.12 18.79
N ARG A 112 -2.74 -13.11 17.54
CA ARG A 112 -1.91 -14.19 16.99
C ARG A 112 -0.50 -14.20 17.56
N ILE A 113 0.13 -13.05 17.77
CA ILE A 113 1.48 -13.01 18.35
C ILE A 113 1.46 -13.33 19.85
N MET A 114 0.37 -13.00 20.56
CA MET A 114 0.25 -13.26 22.00
C MET A 114 0.06 -14.74 22.34
N LYS A 115 -0.69 -15.49 21.52
CA LYS A 115 -1.04 -16.90 21.80
C LYS A 115 -0.70 -17.81 20.63
N TRP A 116 -0.15 -18.98 20.91
CA TRP A 116 0.05 -20.01 19.90
C TRP A 116 -1.27 -20.67 19.45
N SER A 117 -1.36 -20.99 18.16
CA SER A 117 -2.35 -21.92 17.60
C SER A 117 -1.74 -22.54 16.35
N SER A 118 -1.94 -23.85 16.15
CA SER A 118 -1.52 -24.54 14.92
C SER A 118 -2.15 -23.92 13.66
N ARG A 119 -3.32 -23.27 13.80
CA ARG A 119 -3.99 -22.52 12.72
C ARG A 119 -3.33 -21.18 12.39
N HIS A 120 -2.46 -20.65 13.26
CA HIS A 120 -1.78 -19.36 13.03
C HIS A 120 -0.73 -19.41 11.91
N GLN A 121 -0.30 -20.61 11.48
CA GLN A 121 0.58 -20.78 10.32
C GLN A 121 -0.15 -20.67 8.95
N ARG A 122 -1.46 -20.37 8.94
CA ARG A 122 -2.24 -20.18 7.71
C ARG A 122 -3.08 -18.90 7.80
N GLY A 123 -3.06 -18.10 6.73
CA GLY A 123 -3.99 -16.95 6.56
C GLY A 123 -3.34 -15.58 6.39
N ASP A 124 -4.19 -14.55 6.30
CA ASP A 124 -3.84 -13.22 5.79
C ASP A 124 -2.72 -12.49 6.53
N VAL A 125 -2.53 -12.76 7.82
CA VAL A 125 -1.46 -12.15 8.62
C VAL A 125 -0.06 -12.54 8.11
N GLN A 126 0.07 -13.73 7.51
CA GLN A 126 1.36 -14.18 6.96
C GLN A 126 1.70 -13.48 5.64
N LYS A 127 0.70 -12.99 4.90
CA LYS A 127 0.89 -12.17 3.70
C LYS A 127 1.40 -10.75 4.02
N LEU A 128 1.31 -10.33 5.28
CA LEU A 128 1.80 -9.03 5.74
C LEU A 128 3.31 -9.02 5.99
N ILE A 129 3.87 -10.20 6.24
CA ILE A 129 5.24 -10.38 6.72
C ILE A 129 6.11 -10.75 5.53
N GLN A 130 6.91 -9.81 5.03
CA GLN A 130 8.00 -10.15 4.14
C GLN A 130 9.04 -10.91 4.98
N ARG A 131 9.36 -12.14 4.56
CA ARG A 131 10.31 -13.00 5.26
C ARG A 131 11.62 -12.99 4.47
N PRO A 132 12.56 -12.09 4.78
CA PRO A 132 13.86 -12.15 4.12
C PRO A 132 14.52 -13.50 4.42
N HIS A 133 15.05 -14.15 3.39
CA HIS A 133 15.83 -15.39 3.50
C HIS A 133 17.26 -15.16 4.02
N VAL A 134 17.54 -13.92 4.43
CA VAL A 134 18.84 -13.42 4.84
C VAL A 134 18.66 -12.59 6.11
N ILE A 135 19.69 -12.58 6.95
CA ILE A 135 19.84 -11.60 8.03
C ILE A 135 20.87 -10.57 7.63
N ARG A 136 20.68 -9.34 8.10
CA ARG A 136 21.53 -8.22 7.74
C ARG A 136 22.25 -7.61 8.92
N PHE A 137 23.43 -7.06 8.67
CA PHE A 137 24.12 -6.23 9.65
C PHE A 137 24.99 -5.16 8.97
N CYS A 138 25.34 -4.14 9.75
CA CYS A 138 26.31 -3.12 9.38
C CYS A 138 27.64 -3.40 10.09
N ARG A 139 28.75 -3.38 9.35
CA ARG A 139 30.09 -3.53 9.95
C ARG A 139 30.41 -2.39 10.92
N SER A 140 30.00 -1.17 10.60
CA SER A 140 30.23 0.00 11.45
C SER A 140 29.46 -0.11 12.77
N CYS A 141 28.16 -0.47 12.77
CA CYS A 141 27.43 -0.77 14.01
C CYS A 141 28.12 -1.85 14.85
N ALA A 142 28.58 -2.93 14.21
CA ALA A 142 29.26 -4.02 14.90
C ALA A 142 30.63 -3.61 15.47
N SER A 143 31.30 -2.63 14.85
CA SER A 143 32.54 -2.04 15.34
C SER A 143 32.28 -1.11 16.53
N GLU A 144 31.21 -0.32 16.47
CA GLU A 144 30.79 0.57 17.57
C GLU A 144 30.46 -0.23 18.83
N ASP A 145 29.71 -1.33 18.70
CA ASP A 145 29.43 -2.24 19.81
C ASP A 145 30.73 -2.73 20.46
N ARG A 146 31.69 -3.22 19.66
CA ARG A 146 32.99 -3.70 20.18
C ARG A 146 33.82 -2.61 20.83
N SER A 147 33.88 -1.43 20.20
CA SER A 147 34.62 -0.28 20.76
C SER A 147 34.03 0.21 22.08
N SER A 148 32.73 -0.04 22.30
CA SER A 148 32.03 0.25 23.56
C SER A 148 32.13 -0.90 24.58
N GLY A 149 32.98 -1.91 24.35
CA GLY A 149 33.12 -3.07 25.23
C GLY A 149 31.94 -4.05 25.19
N ARG A 150 31.02 -3.92 24.23
CA ARG A 150 29.86 -4.82 24.06
C ARG A 150 30.15 -5.91 23.04
N VAL A 151 29.49 -7.06 23.21
CA VAL A 151 29.42 -8.08 22.15
C VAL A 151 28.55 -7.52 21.02
N ALA A 152 29.00 -7.65 19.78
CA ALA A 152 28.23 -7.20 18.63
C ALA A 152 26.99 -8.10 18.44
N THR A 153 25.81 -7.49 18.34
CA THR A 153 24.52 -8.20 18.22
C THR A 153 23.80 -7.86 16.92
N TRP A 154 22.83 -8.68 16.54
CA TRP A 154 21.90 -8.31 15.48
C TRP A 154 21.07 -7.11 15.92
N LYS A 155 20.64 -6.26 14.97
CA LYS A 155 19.77 -5.10 15.23
C LYS A 155 18.44 -5.27 14.52
N ARG A 156 17.32 -4.88 15.14
CA ARG A 156 15.97 -4.97 14.56
C ARG A 156 15.87 -4.11 13.30
N PHE A 157 16.39 -2.88 13.33
CA PHE A 157 16.30 -1.99 12.17
C PHE A 157 17.00 -2.53 10.92
N HIS A 158 18.07 -3.32 11.06
CA HIS A 158 18.71 -3.99 9.92
C HIS A 158 17.82 -5.08 9.31
N GLN A 159 16.88 -5.65 10.07
CA GLN A 159 15.99 -6.71 9.60
C GLN A 159 14.69 -6.19 8.99
N LEU A 160 14.47 -4.87 9.01
CA LEU A 160 13.27 -4.27 8.44
C LEU A 160 13.19 -4.52 6.93
N PRO A 161 12.00 -4.84 6.40
CA PRO A 161 11.82 -5.00 4.96
C PRO A 161 12.23 -3.75 4.17
N GLY A 162 12.94 -3.94 3.05
CA GLY A 162 13.47 -2.86 2.20
C GLY A 162 14.67 -2.10 2.78
N VAL A 163 15.06 -2.34 4.04
CA VAL A 163 16.24 -1.70 4.61
C VAL A 163 17.50 -2.44 4.16
N LEU A 164 18.14 -1.89 3.13
CA LEU A 164 19.39 -2.39 2.54
C LEU A 164 20.59 -1.46 2.80
N VAL A 165 20.33 -0.20 3.18
CA VAL A 165 21.32 0.78 3.61
C VAL A 165 21.15 1.02 5.10
N CYS A 166 22.24 1.02 5.85
CA CYS A 166 22.21 1.29 7.29
C CYS A 166 21.68 2.71 7.56
N PRO A 167 20.60 2.89 8.33
CA PRO A 167 20.06 4.22 8.63
C PRO A 167 21.05 5.10 9.42
N HIS A 168 21.87 4.48 10.27
CA HIS A 168 22.88 5.18 11.07
C HIS A 168 24.13 5.55 10.25
N HIS A 169 24.67 4.60 9.48
CA HIS A 169 25.97 4.78 8.82
C HIS A 169 25.89 5.12 7.33
N GLY A 170 24.73 5.00 6.70
CA GLY A 170 24.57 5.27 5.26
C GLY A 170 25.30 4.31 4.33
N VAL A 171 25.82 3.19 4.84
CA VAL A 171 26.51 2.17 4.05
C VAL A 171 25.59 0.99 3.75
N TRP A 172 25.79 0.34 2.60
CA TRP A 172 25.12 -0.92 2.28
C TRP A 172 25.34 -1.96 3.38
N LEU A 173 24.25 -2.62 3.77
CA LEU A 173 24.29 -3.72 4.72
C LEU A 173 24.93 -4.95 4.10
N LEU A 174 25.48 -5.79 4.97
CA LEU A 174 25.94 -7.12 4.61
C LEU A 174 24.82 -8.12 4.87
N GLU A 175 24.63 -9.04 3.93
CA GLU A 175 23.69 -10.14 4.02
C GLU A 175 24.40 -11.43 4.38
N CYS A 176 23.84 -12.14 5.36
CA CYS A 176 24.25 -13.48 5.71
C CYS A 176 23.11 -14.43 5.32
N PRO A 177 23.36 -15.39 4.41
CA PRO A 177 22.40 -16.44 4.10
C PRO A 177 22.01 -17.20 5.37
N VAL A 178 20.71 -17.37 5.58
CA VAL A 178 20.20 -18.13 6.72
C VAL A 178 19.91 -19.55 6.25
N ASN A 179 20.86 -20.46 6.41
CA ASN A 179 20.62 -21.90 6.24
C ASN A 179 20.44 -22.58 7.60
N VAL A 180 19.39 -22.18 8.31
CA VAL A 180 19.03 -22.79 9.60
C VAL A 180 18.19 -24.02 9.30
N GLN A 181 18.79 -25.20 9.45
CA GLN A 181 18.05 -26.45 9.39
C GLN A 181 16.95 -26.43 10.45
N PRO A 182 15.81 -27.12 10.22
CA PRO A 182 14.81 -27.27 11.26
C PRO A 182 15.47 -27.78 12.55
N TYR A 183 15.25 -27.06 13.64
CA TYR A 183 15.77 -27.41 14.96
C TYR A 183 17.27 -27.24 15.18
N SER A 184 18.02 -26.55 14.29
CA SER A 184 19.40 -26.15 14.59
C SER A 184 19.46 -24.84 15.36
N ALA A 185 20.56 -24.62 16.10
CA ALA A 185 20.85 -23.38 16.80
C ALA A 185 20.70 -22.16 15.87
N TRP A 186 20.12 -21.09 16.40
CA TRP A 186 19.98 -19.84 15.67
C TRP A 186 21.33 -19.10 15.64
N PRO A 187 21.66 -18.41 14.54
CA PRO A 187 22.98 -17.79 14.39
C PRO A 187 23.10 -16.53 15.25
N THR A 188 24.18 -16.42 16.01
CA THR A 188 24.63 -15.14 16.59
C THR A 188 25.44 -14.36 15.54
N LEU A 189 25.60 -13.05 15.73
CA LEU A 189 26.42 -12.24 14.82
C LEU A 189 27.89 -12.71 14.82
N THR A 190 28.36 -13.27 15.94
CA THR A 190 29.72 -13.83 16.04
C THR A 190 29.92 -15.12 15.23
N ASP A 191 28.84 -15.80 14.83
CA ASP A 191 28.91 -17.02 14.01
C ASP A 191 29.04 -16.72 12.52
N VAL A 192 28.94 -15.44 12.12
CA VAL A 192 29.03 -15.02 10.73
C VAL A 192 30.47 -15.20 10.23
N LYS A 193 30.67 -16.25 9.43
CA LYS A 193 31.94 -16.53 8.74
C LYS A 193 32.00 -15.89 7.34
N GLN A 194 30.85 -15.80 6.69
CA GLN A 194 30.71 -15.25 5.34
C GLN A 194 29.53 -14.29 5.32
N ALA A 195 29.77 -13.11 4.76
CA ALA A 195 28.75 -12.09 4.56
C ALA A 195 28.99 -11.42 3.21
N VAL A 196 27.93 -11.28 2.43
CA VAL A 196 28.00 -10.69 1.09
C VAL A 196 27.48 -9.27 1.18
N ARG A 197 28.20 -8.33 0.57
CA ARG A 197 27.73 -6.94 0.51
C ARG A 197 26.54 -6.86 -0.45
N VAL A 198 25.50 -6.15 -0.04
CA VAL A 198 24.45 -5.74 -0.98
C VAL A 198 25.07 -4.72 -1.92
N GLU A 199 25.31 -5.11 -3.15
CA GLU A 199 25.74 -4.23 -4.22
C GLU A 199 24.61 -4.14 -5.24
N LEU A 200 24.04 -2.95 -5.34
CA LEU A 200 23.01 -2.64 -6.31
C LEU A 200 23.54 -1.54 -7.22
N ASP A 201 23.35 -1.71 -8.52
CA ASP A 201 23.58 -0.65 -9.48
C ASP A 201 22.49 0.40 -9.30
N VAL A 202 22.84 1.49 -8.60
CA VAL A 202 21.97 2.63 -8.32
C VAL A 202 22.78 3.92 -8.36
N SER A 203 22.13 4.98 -8.83
CA SER A 203 22.69 6.34 -8.78
C SER A 203 22.73 6.90 -7.35
N GLU A 204 23.44 8.01 -7.15
CA GLU A 204 23.52 8.69 -5.86
C GLU A 204 22.16 9.16 -5.35
N SER A 205 21.30 9.70 -6.23
CA SER A 205 19.94 10.12 -5.87
C SER A 205 19.06 8.94 -5.44
N GLN A 206 19.18 7.80 -6.13
CA GLN A 206 18.50 6.56 -5.74
C GLN A 206 19.01 6.04 -4.40
N HIS A 207 20.32 6.08 -4.15
CA HIS A 207 20.90 5.71 -2.86
C HIS A 207 20.33 6.56 -1.71
N ILE A 208 20.19 7.88 -1.91
CA ILE A 208 19.56 8.79 -0.93
C ILE A 208 18.09 8.39 -0.69
N ALA A 209 17.32 8.12 -1.74
CA ALA A 209 15.92 7.69 -1.61
C ALA A 209 15.80 6.34 -0.88
N ILE A 210 16.68 5.38 -1.17
CA ILE A 210 16.73 4.08 -0.49
C ILE A 210 17.08 4.25 1.00
N ARG A 211 18.06 5.10 1.33
CA ARG A 211 18.38 5.42 2.73
C ARG A 211 17.16 6.00 3.45
N ARG A 212 16.41 6.88 2.77
CA ARG A 212 15.19 7.48 3.34
C ARG A 212 14.10 6.44 3.65
N VAL A 213 14.00 5.36 2.86
CA VAL A 213 13.15 4.21 3.18
C VAL A 213 13.58 3.57 4.50
N GLY A 214 14.89 3.42 4.72
CA GLY A 214 15.49 2.98 5.97
C GLY A 214 15.09 3.86 7.15
N ASP A 215 15.36 5.16 7.05
CA ASP A 215 15.08 6.14 8.11
C ASP A 215 13.59 6.15 8.51
N LEU A 216 12.70 6.19 7.52
CA LEU A 216 11.26 6.14 7.77
C LEU A 216 10.85 4.80 8.40
N SER A 217 11.40 3.67 7.92
CA SER A 217 11.09 2.35 8.49
C SER A 217 11.51 2.25 9.96
N VAL A 218 12.67 2.81 10.33
CA VAL A 218 13.13 2.86 11.73
C VAL A 218 12.23 3.75 12.58
N SER A 219 11.88 4.93 12.09
CA SER A 219 10.93 5.81 12.78
C SER A 219 9.61 5.10 13.07
N LEU A 220 9.07 4.36 12.09
CA LEU A 220 7.85 3.57 12.26
C LEU A 220 8.00 2.36 13.21
N LEU A 221 9.21 1.83 13.37
CA LEU A 221 9.50 0.78 14.33
C LEU A 221 9.55 1.32 15.77
N CYS A 222 10.10 2.52 15.97
CA CYS A 222 10.36 3.11 17.29
C CYS A 222 9.19 3.92 17.86
N ASP A 223 8.35 4.54 17.02
CA ASP A 223 7.24 5.40 17.44
C ASP A 223 6.02 4.56 17.88
N ILE A 224 6.06 4.06 19.11
CA ILE A 224 5.01 3.25 19.72
C ILE A 224 3.92 4.19 20.28
N GLY A 225 2.92 4.54 19.45
CA GLY A 225 1.78 5.34 19.93
C GLY A 225 1.01 6.05 18.83
N SER A 226 1.68 6.42 17.74
CA SER A 226 1.06 7.15 16.64
C SER A 226 0.49 6.20 15.59
N ASP A 227 -0.83 6.19 15.41
CA ASP A 227 -1.44 5.57 14.23
C ASP A 227 -0.93 6.34 13.00
N ALA A 228 -0.11 5.70 12.15
CA ALA A 228 0.15 6.28 10.83
C ALA A 228 -1.06 5.92 9.98
N SER A 229 -2.02 6.83 9.94
CA SER A 229 -3.05 6.76 8.94
C SER A 229 -2.40 6.82 7.55
N PRO A 230 -2.96 6.12 6.54
CA PRO A 230 -2.70 6.49 5.14
C PRO A 230 -2.94 8.00 4.96
N PRO A 231 -2.36 8.64 3.93
CA PRO A 231 -2.41 10.09 3.82
C PRO A 231 -3.87 10.60 3.80
N GLY A 232 -4.28 11.29 4.87
CA GLY A 232 -5.54 12.05 4.98
C GLY A 232 -6.84 11.31 4.61
N GLU A 233 -7.94 12.04 4.59
CA GLU A 233 -9.27 11.53 4.20
C GLU A 233 -9.35 11.09 2.72
N GLY A 234 -8.47 11.56 1.84
CA GLY A 234 -8.47 11.20 0.40
C GLY A 234 -7.46 10.14 -0.06
N GLY A 235 -6.64 9.59 0.85
CA GLY A 235 -5.72 8.49 0.56
C GLY A 235 -4.65 8.79 -0.49
N TRP A 236 -3.98 7.73 -0.97
CA TRP A 236 -2.89 7.87 -1.95
C TRP A 236 -3.31 8.49 -3.28
N LEU A 237 -4.58 8.36 -3.67
CA LEU A 237 -5.08 8.95 -4.91
C LEU A 237 -5.09 10.48 -4.84
N GLU A 238 -5.43 11.06 -3.69
CA GLU A 238 -5.39 12.51 -3.50
C GLU A 238 -3.95 13.03 -3.52
N VAL A 239 -3.03 12.32 -2.87
CA VAL A 239 -1.60 12.64 -2.95
C VAL A 239 -1.08 12.52 -4.37
N ALA A 240 -1.42 11.44 -5.08
CA ALA A 240 -1.05 11.28 -6.48
C ALA A 240 -1.65 12.40 -7.35
N ARG A 241 -2.84 12.89 -7.03
CA ARG A 241 -3.48 14.02 -7.70
C ARG A 241 -2.70 15.31 -7.51
N SER A 242 -2.31 15.64 -6.28
CA SER A 242 -1.51 16.85 -5.99
C SER A 242 -0.11 16.79 -6.60
N CYS A 243 0.44 15.59 -6.80
CA CYS A 243 1.71 15.39 -7.52
C CYS A 243 1.55 15.27 -9.05
N GLY A 244 0.37 15.52 -9.60
CA GLY A 244 0.16 15.53 -11.05
C GLY A 244 0.06 14.16 -11.72
N TYR A 245 -0.17 13.07 -10.97
CA TYR A 245 -0.33 11.74 -11.56
C TYR A 245 -1.79 11.38 -11.89
N ALA A 246 -2.77 12.23 -11.54
CA ALA A 246 -4.16 11.94 -11.86
C ALA A 246 -4.51 12.31 -13.32
N ARG A 247 -5.34 11.47 -13.94
CA ARG A 247 -6.08 11.76 -15.18
C ARG A 247 -7.49 12.30 -14.89
N GLY A 248 -8.06 12.05 -13.73
CA GLY A 248 -9.47 12.33 -13.42
C GLY A 248 -9.81 11.94 -11.99
N LYS A 249 -11.10 11.99 -11.61
CA LYS A 249 -11.54 11.77 -10.22
C LYS A 249 -10.96 10.48 -9.61
N ASN A 250 -11.04 9.37 -10.35
CA ASN A 250 -10.62 8.02 -9.93
C ASN A 250 -9.62 7.36 -10.90
N THR A 251 -8.79 8.16 -11.59
CA THR A 251 -7.99 7.68 -12.72
C THR A 251 -6.55 8.19 -12.64
N LEU A 252 -5.59 7.32 -12.95
CA LEU A 252 -4.16 7.53 -12.73
C LEU A 252 -3.40 7.43 -14.06
N GLU A 253 -2.38 8.27 -14.24
CA GLU A 253 -1.31 8.13 -15.23
C GLU A 253 -0.41 6.95 -14.83
N SER A 254 -0.94 5.73 -14.93
CA SER A 254 -0.31 4.52 -14.40
C SER A 254 1.10 4.26 -14.94
N ALA A 255 1.39 4.60 -16.20
CA ALA A 255 2.72 4.44 -16.77
C ALA A 255 3.71 5.42 -16.10
N LEU A 256 3.37 6.71 -16.12
CA LEU A 256 4.22 7.78 -15.58
C LEU A 256 4.52 7.62 -14.08
N VAL A 257 3.52 7.25 -13.28
CA VAL A 257 3.75 7.04 -11.83
C VAL A 257 4.66 5.84 -11.57
N CYS A 258 4.58 4.78 -12.39
CA CYS A 258 5.44 3.61 -12.24
C CYS A 258 6.87 3.91 -12.72
N GLU A 259 7.01 4.57 -13.86
CA GLU A 259 8.30 5.03 -14.41
C GLU A 259 9.03 5.92 -13.39
N ASN A 260 8.38 6.98 -12.92
CA ASN A 260 8.98 7.88 -11.94
C ASN A 260 9.31 7.17 -10.61
N LEU A 261 8.52 6.17 -10.20
CA LEU A 261 8.81 5.39 -9.00
C LEU A 261 10.05 4.50 -9.21
N ILE A 262 10.19 3.87 -10.38
CA ILE A 262 11.39 3.13 -10.76
C ILE A 262 12.60 4.07 -10.79
N ASP A 263 12.49 5.25 -11.41
CA ASP A 263 13.58 6.24 -11.45
C ASP A 263 14.04 6.64 -10.05
N THR A 264 13.10 6.75 -9.10
CA THR A 264 13.38 7.16 -7.71
C THR A 264 14.20 6.14 -6.94
N PHE A 265 13.87 4.86 -7.07
CA PHE A 265 14.44 3.81 -6.23
C PHE A 265 15.44 2.91 -6.97
N GLY A 266 15.43 2.91 -8.30
CA GLY A 266 16.19 1.99 -9.13
C GLY A 266 15.51 0.63 -9.30
N GLU A 267 15.63 0.07 -10.50
CA GLU A 267 15.10 -1.25 -10.84
C GLU A 267 15.74 -2.37 -10.00
N SER A 268 17.06 -2.28 -9.78
CA SER A 268 17.84 -3.26 -8.99
C SER A 268 17.33 -3.38 -7.54
N TYR A 269 17.06 -2.25 -6.89
CA TYR A 269 16.51 -2.21 -5.52
C TYR A 269 15.07 -2.70 -5.44
N LEU A 270 14.19 -2.26 -6.35
CA LEU A 270 12.80 -2.69 -6.35
C LEU A 270 12.66 -4.19 -6.63
N SER A 271 13.50 -4.71 -7.54
CA SER A 271 13.60 -6.15 -7.81
C SER A 271 14.08 -6.91 -6.58
N ARG A 272 15.10 -6.40 -5.88
CA ARG A 272 15.60 -7.00 -4.63
C ARG A 272 14.54 -7.06 -3.54
N CYS A 273 13.58 -6.14 -3.55
CA CYS A 273 12.45 -6.09 -2.61
C CYS A 273 11.21 -6.89 -3.07
N ASP A 274 11.25 -7.55 -4.23
CA ASP A 274 10.09 -8.18 -4.88
C ASP A 274 8.93 -7.19 -5.14
N LEU A 275 9.27 -5.94 -5.45
CA LEU A 275 8.33 -4.82 -5.62
C LEU A 275 8.58 -4.02 -6.90
N LEU A 276 9.24 -4.60 -7.92
CA LEU A 276 9.30 -3.98 -9.24
C LEU A 276 7.87 -3.95 -9.86
N PRO A 277 7.32 -2.77 -10.22
CA PRO A 277 5.98 -2.70 -10.78
C PRO A 277 5.97 -3.22 -12.23
N SER A 278 5.50 -4.45 -12.42
CA SER A 278 5.37 -5.07 -13.74
C SER A 278 3.90 -5.16 -14.20
N GLY A 279 3.64 -4.82 -15.46
CA GLY A 279 2.33 -4.97 -16.10
C GLY A 279 1.29 -3.89 -15.72
N ARG A 280 0.10 -3.99 -16.33
CA ARG A 280 -0.99 -2.99 -16.18
C ARG A 280 -1.67 -3.01 -14.81
N GLN A 281 -1.70 -4.16 -14.14
CA GLN A 281 -2.25 -4.32 -12.79
C GLN A 281 -1.10 -4.62 -11.84
N ASN A 282 -0.43 -3.57 -11.38
CA ASN A 282 0.68 -3.67 -10.43
C ASN A 282 0.29 -3.11 -9.06
N TRP A 283 1.16 -3.34 -8.07
CA TRP A 283 0.92 -2.97 -6.67
C TRP A 283 0.83 -1.44 -6.48
N VAL A 284 1.56 -0.65 -7.26
CA VAL A 284 1.55 0.83 -7.20
C VAL A 284 0.15 1.33 -7.58
N VAL A 285 -0.33 0.93 -8.76
CA VAL A 285 -1.66 1.32 -9.26
C VAL A 285 -2.75 0.79 -8.32
N GLY A 286 -2.64 -0.46 -7.88
CA GLY A 286 -3.60 -1.07 -6.96
C GLY A 286 -3.73 -0.32 -5.64
N ARG A 287 -2.61 0.09 -5.03
CA ARG A 287 -2.62 0.82 -3.75
C ARG A 287 -3.02 2.28 -3.92
N VAL A 288 -2.50 2.97 -4.93
CA VAL A 288 -2.84 4.38 -5.19
C VAL A 288 -4.34 4.52 -5.44
N LEU A 289 -4.96 3.60 -6.18
CA LEU A 289 -6.41 3.62 -6.45
C LEU A 289 -7.27 3.01 -5.31
N GLY A 290 -6.68 2.59 -4.19
CA GLY A 290 -7.39 1.95 -3.09
C GLY A 290 -7.99 0.57 -3.40
N GLN A 291 -7.54 -0.07 -4.49
CA GLN A 291 -8.00 -1.39 -4.94
C GLN A 291 -7.25 -2.53 -4.24
N GLN A 292 -6.03 -2.28 -3.77
CA GLN A 292 -5.26 -3.19 -2.94
C GLN A 292 -5.09 -2.57 -1.55
N SER A 293 -5.60 -3.26 -0.53
CA SER A 293 -5.55 -2.83 0.88
C SER A 293 -4.79 -3.80 1.78
N ALA A 294 -3.98 -4.68 1.18
CA ALA A 294 -3.13 -5.58 1.95
C ALA A 294 -2.14 -4.76 2.78
N ALA A 295 -2.12 -4.97 4.10
CA ALA A 295 -1.33 -4.18 5.05
C ALA A 295 0.18 -4.50 5.04
N ALA A 296 0.75 -4.80 3.86
CA ALA A 296 2.20 -4.90 3.72
C ALA A 296 2.80 -3.50 3.86
N ALA A 297 3.71 -3.34 4.82
CA ALA A 297 4.25 -2.06 5.26
C ALA A 297 5.23 -1.44 4.25
N LEU A 298 6.15 -2.23 3.68
CA LEU A 298 7.16 -1.70 2.75
C LEU A 298 6.56 -0.93 1.55
N PRO A 299 5.54 -1.44 0.85
CA PRO A 299 4.88 -0.66 -0.20
C PRO A 299 4.31 0.70 0.27
N GLU A 300 3.78 0.79 1.50
CA GLU A 300 3.30 2.06 2.07
C GLU A 300 4.47 3.02 2.34
N VAL A 301 5.57 2.49 2.86
CA VAL A 301 6.81 3.27 3.09
C VAL A 301 7.36 3.78 1.75
N LEU A 302 7.41 2.94 0.72
CA LEU A 302 7.87 3.33 -0.62
C LEU A 302 7.01 4.45 -1.21
N LEU A 303 5.68 4.32 -1.16
CA LEU A 303 4.78 5.38 -1.65
C LEU A 303 4.98 6.69 -0.86
N ARG A 304 5.15 6.60 0.46
CA ARG A 304 5.39 7.77 1.30
C ARG A 304 6.67 8.49 0.91
N VAL A 305 7.80 7.78 0.82
CA VAL A 305 9.07 8.38 0.38
C VAL A 305 8.97 8.93 -1.04
N PHE A 306 8.31 8.20 -1.95
CA PHE A 306 8.14 8.60 -3.35
C PHE A 306 7.35 9.91 -3.50
N PHE A 307 6.26 10.08 -2.75
CA PHE A 307 5.43 11.28 -2.84
C PHE A 307 5.95 12.44 -1.99
N GLU A 308 6.62 12.18 -0.86
CA GLU A 308 7.26 13.24 -0.04
C GLU A 308 8.34 13.99 -0.84
N THR A 309 9.11 13.28 -1.67
CA THR A 309 10.14 13.86 -2.55
C THR A 309 9.57 14.64 -3.74
N ARG A 310 8.25 14.63 -3.94
CA ARG A 310 7.56 15.16 -5.14
C ARG A 310 6.41 16.11 -4.83
N ARG A 311 6.36 16.68 -3.62
CA ARG A 311 5.36 17.70 -3.32
C ARG A 311 5.52 18.87 -4.28
N TRP A 312 4.67 18.90 -5.31
CA TRP A 312 4.48 20.05 -6.17
C TRP A 312 3.84 21.14 -5.32
N ALA A 313 4.37 22.36 -5.38
CA ALA A 313 3.74 23.51 -4.75
C ALA A 313 2.31 23.65 -5.30
N SER A 314 1.33 23.32 -4.48
CA SER A 314 -0.07 23.21 -4.90
C SER A 314 -0.73 24.59 -4.94
N ASP A 315 -0.54 25.32 -6.03
CA ASP A 315 -1.46 26.40 -6.42
C ASP A 315 -2.22 26.09 -7.72
N GLU A 316 -1.93 24.95 -8.38
CA GLU A 316 -2.67 24.54 -9.57
C GLU A 316 -4.02 23.89 -9.22
N HIS A 317 -5.07 24.71 -9.24
CA HIS A 317 -6.45 24.25 -9.15
C HIS A 317 -6.79 23.27 -10.28
N TRP A 318 -7.29 22.08 -9.90
CA TRP A 318 -7.72 21.04 -10.84
C TRP A 318 -8.71 21.61 -11.87
N PRO A 319 -8.57 21.30 -13.17
CA PRO A 319 -9.45 21.86 -14.19
C PRO A 319 -10.90 21.48 -13.95
N VAL A 320 -11.78 22.48 -13.83
CA VAL A 320 -13.22 22.32 -13.73
C VAL A 320 -13.88 22.44 -15.11
N CYS A 321 -15.05 21.82 -15.26
CA CYS A 321 -15.81 21.84 -16.49
C CYS A 321 -16.36 23.26 -16.75
N PRO A 322 -16.05 23.90 -17.90
CA PRO A 322 -16.48 25.27 -18.20
C PRO A 322 -17.94 25.35 -18.67
N SER A 323 -18.76 24.31 -18.43
CA SER A 323 -20.13 24.30 -18.93
C SER A 323 -21.06 25.13 -18.06
N ARG A 324 -21.67 26.17 -18.65
CA ARG A 324 -22.68 27.02 -18.00
C ARG A 324 -24.05 26.35 -17.85
N TYR A 325 -24.34 25.37 -18.70
CA TYR A 325 -25.67 24.75 -18.80
C TYR A 325 -25.71 23.33 -18.23
N ALA A 326 -24.60 22.81 -17.69
CA ALA A 326 -24.56 21.43 -17.23
C ALA A 326 -25.18 21.29 -15.82
N ALA A 327 -25.99 20.25 -15.62
CA ALA A 327 -26.64 19.95 -14.34
C ALA A 327 -25.65 19.64 -13.19
N HIS A 328 -24.39 19.32 -13.49
CA HIS A 328 -23.38 18.96 -12.48
C HIS A 328 -22.74 20.17 -11.75
N GLY A 329 -23.11 21.40 -12.10
CA GLY A 329 -22.59 22.62 -11.49
C GLY A 329 -21.18 23.03 -11.94
N ALA A 330 -20.77 24.25 -11.55
CA ALA A 330 -19.53 24.91 -11.99
C ALA A 330 -18.25 24.31 -11.39
N ALA A 331 -18.32 23.71 -10.20
CA ALA A 331 -17.17 23.09 -9.53
C ALA A 331 -16.88 21.65 -10.00
N HIS A 332 -17.52 21.18 -11.09
CA HIS A 332 -17.38 19.80 -11.52
C HIS A 332 -16.01 19.52 -12.14
N PRO A 333 -15.18 18.61 -11.59
CA PRO A 333 -13.84 18.36 -12.10
C PRO A 333 -13.86 17.66 -13.46
N ALA A 334 -13.03 18.12 -14.39
CA ALA A 334 -12.82 17.50 -15.70
C ALA A 334 -11.70 16.46 -15.68
N GLU A 335 -11.75 15.51 -16.62
CA GLU A 335 -10.71 14.51 -16.84
C GLU A 335 -9.62 15.08 -17.78
N ILE A 336 -8.36 15.08 -17.33
CA ILE A 336 -7.18 15.37 -18.16
C ILE A 336 -6.85 14.12 -18.97
N ARG A 337 -7.01 14.20 -20.29
CA ARG A 337 -6.68 13.10 -21.21
C ARG A 337 -5.24 13.11 -21.68
N THR A 338 -4.70 14.30 -21.91
CA THR A 338 -3.35 14.50 -22.43
C THR A 338 -2.73 15.72 -21.76
N ARG A 339 -1.43 15.63 -21.45
CA ARG A 339 -0.61 16.75 -21.00
C ARG A 339 0.48 16.96 -22.04
N SER A 340 0.60 18.17 -22.60
CA SER A 340 1.61 18.44 -23.61
C SER A 340 2.00 19.92 -23.60
N HIS A 341 3.30 20.21 -23.59
CA HIS A 341 3.87 21.56 -23.67
C HIS A 341 3.20 22.61 -22.76
N GLY A 342 2.95 22.25 -21.49
CA GLY A 342 2.28 23.16 -20.53
C GLY A 342 0.78 23.35 -20.77
N LYS A 343 0.12 22.46 -21.52
CA LYS A 343 -1.32 22.45 -21.77
C LYS A 343 -1.96 21.17 -21.23
N LEU A 344 -3.12 21.33 -20.59
CA LEU A 344 -4.00 20.25 -20.18
C LEU A 344 -5.15 20.10 -21.17
N PHE A 345 -5.24 18.95 -21.84
CA PHE A 345 -6.36 18.60 -22.70
C PHE A 345 -7.43 17.88 -21.88
N CYS A 346 -8.49 18.60 -21.57
CA CYS A 346 -9.52 18.19 -20.62
C CYS A 346 -10.80 17.73 -21.33
N TYR A 347 -11.49 16.79 -20.70
CA TYR A 347 -12.76 16.23 -21.16
C TYR A 347 -13.73 16.07 -19.97
N CYS A 348 -14.99 16.46 -20.15
CA CYS A 348 -16.04 16.29 -19.15
C CYS A 348 -17.06 15.23 -19.58
N ARG A 349 -17.66 14.51 -18.61
CA ARG A 349 -18.75 13.55 -18.85
C ARG A 349 -19.96 14.14 -19.58
N CYS A 350 -20.24 15.45 -19.45
CA CYS A 350 -21.30 16.14 -20.20
C CYS A 350 -20.98 16.35 -21.69
N GLY A 351 -19.80 15.93 -22.14
CA GLY A 351 -19.38 16.01 -23.55
C GLY A 351 -18.47 17.20 -23.86
N MET A 352 -18.22 18.09 -22.90
CA MET A 352 -17.29 19.21 -23.10
C MET A 352 -15.86 18.71 -23.30
N SER A 353 -15.12 19.33 -24.20
CA SER A 353 -13.66 19.21 -24.30
C SER A 353 -13.05 20.60 -24.34
N PHE A 354 -11.94 20.80 -23.64
CA PHE A 354 -11.30 22.11 -23.51
C PHE A 354 -9.81 21.98 -23.21
N VAL A 355 -9.06 23.06 -23.43
CA VAL A 355 -7.62 23.13 -23.18
C VAL A 355 -7.37 24.19 -22.11
N LYS A 356 -6.66 23.82 -21.03
CA LYS A 356 -6.19 24.76 -20.00
C LYS A 356 -4.68 24.93 -20.14
N ASN A 357 -4.21 26.17 -20.36
CA ASN A 357 -2.78 26.49 -20.36
C ASN A 357 -2.33 26.64 -18.89
N LEU A 358 -1.23 25.97 -18.53
CA LEU A 358 -0.63 26.05 -17.19
C LEU A 358 0.27 27.28 -17.02
N ARG A 359 0.82 27.80 -18.12
CA ARG A 359 1.77 28.93 -18.10
C ARG A 359 1.11 30.30 -17.96
N ASP A 360 -0.19 30.40 -18.27
CA ASP A 360 -0.84 31.70 -18.48
C ASP A 360 -1.61 32.22 -17.27
N GLY A 361 -1.65 31.49 -16.14
CA GLY A 361 -2.28 31.97 -14.88
C GLY A 361 -3.75 32.36 -15.02
N ASP A 362 -4.66 31.53 -14.53
CA ASP A 362 -6.11 31.80 -14.38
C ASP A 362 -6.90 32.24 -15.64
N THR A 363 -6.31 32.20 -16.84
CA THR A 363 -7.03 32.43 -18.09
C THR A 363 -8.12 31.38 -18.33
N ASP A 364 -9.26 31.83 -18.86
CA ASP A 364 -10.38 30.96 -19.22
C ASP A 364 -9.94 29.81 -20.14
N PRO A 365 -10.43 28.58 -19.89
CA PRO A 365 -10.09 27.45 -20.73
C PRO A 365 -10.61 27.60 -22.15
N VAL A 366 -9.79 27.25 -23.14
CA VAL A 366 -10.19 27.25 -24.55
C VAL A 366 -11.08 26.05 -24.83
N ILE A 367 -12.36 26.28 -25.05
CA ILE A 367 -13.33 25.22 -25.33
C ILE A 367 -13.15 24.73 -26.78
N SER A 368 -12.81 23.45 -26.93
CA SER A 368 -12.67 22.80 -28.25
C SER A 368 -13.94 22.07 -28.68
N VAL A 369 -14.73 21.57 -27.72
CA VAL A 369 -16.01 20.90 -27.98
C VAL A 369 -17.04 21.33 -26.94
N TYR A 370 -18.18 21.82 -27.42
CA TYR A 370 -19.36 22.07 -26.60
C TYR A 370 -20.17 20.77 -26.48
N GLY A 371 -20.45 20.37 -25.24
CA GLY A 371 -21.14 19.13 -24.89
C GLY A 371 -22.65 19.18 -25.08
N GLU A 372 -23.33 18.11 -24.66
CA GLU A 372 -24.79 17.98 -24.73
C GLU A 372 -25.54 19.14 -24.08
N PRO A 373 -25.14 19.70 -22.92
CA PRO A 373 -25.90 20.78 -22.30
C PRO A 373 -26.06 22.03 -23.18
N TYR A 374 -25.02 22.38 -23.95
CA TYR A 374 -25.08 23.47 -24.92
C TYR A 374 -25.99 23.13 -26.10
N ALA A 375 -26.00 21.86 -26.53
CA ALA A 375 -26.88 21.42 -27.61
C ALA A 375 -28.36 21.40 -27.19
N ALA A 376 -28.64 20.97 -25.95
CA ALA A 376 -29.98 21.00 -25.36
C ALA A 376 -30.48 22.44 -25.20
N GLU A 377 -29.66 23.35 -24.69
CA GLU A 377 -30.04 24.76 -24.57
C GLU A 377 -30.22 25.43 -25.94
N ALA A 378 -29.35 25.16 -26.92
CA ALA A 378 -29.52 25.65 -28.28
C ALA A 378 -30.87 25.23 -28.89
N LEU A 379 -31.27 23.97 -28.68
CA LEU A 379 -32.55 23.45 -29.15
C LEU A 379 -33.73 24.13 -28.44
N ARG A 380 -33.64 24.31 -27.11
CA ARG A 380 -34.66 25.02 -26.35
C ARG A 380 -34.87 26.44 -26.87
N LEU A 381 -33.80 27.18 -27.11
CA LEU A 381 -33.86 28.54 -27.65
C LEU A 381 -34.42 28.56 -29.10
N THR A 382 -34.09 27.56 -29.91
CA THR A 382 -34.66 27.39 -31.26
C THR A 382 -36.17 27.17 -31.18
N ASN A 383 -36.63 26.32 -30.26
CA ASN A 383 -38.05 26.05 -30.05
C ASN A 383 -38.80 27.29 -29.50
N CYS A 384 -38.10 28.21 -28.84
CA CYS A 384 -38.62 29.51 -28.46
C CYS A 384 -38.65 30.53 -29.62
N GLY A 385 -38.30 30.12 -30.85
CA GLY A 385 -38.37 30.96 -32.05
C GLY A 385 -37.19 31.92 -32.25
N LEU A 386 -36.07 31.74 -31.52
CA LEU A 386 -34.93 32.64 -31.63
C LEU A 386 -34.12 32.38 -32.92
N SER A 387 -33.56 33.45 -33.48
CA SER A 387 -32.66 33.37 -34.64
C SER A 387 -31.29 32.77 -34.26
N GLY A 388 -30.58 32.23 -35.26
CA GLY A 388 -29.25 31.65 -35.05
C GLY A 388 -28.25 32.64 -34.41
N ALA A 389 -28.32 33.92 -34.78
CA ALA A 389 -27.50 34.99 -34.21
C ALA A 389 -27.84 35.27 -32.75
N GLU A 390 -29.12 35.27 -32.38
CA GLU A 390 -29.57 35.43 -30.99
C GLU A 390 -29.13 34.24 -30.12
N ILE A 391 -29.27 33.02 -30.65
CA ILE A 391 -28.82 31.80 -29.98
C ILE A 391 -27.31 31.84 -29.75
N ALA A 392 -26.52 32.23 -30.76
CA ALA A 392 -25.08 32.37 -30.66
C ALA A 392 -24.66 33.35 -29.55
N ARG A 393 -25.32 34.52 -29.49
CA ARG A 393 -25.06 35.53 -28.47
C ARG A 393 -25.38 35.01 -27.06
N ARG A 394 -26.53 34.36 -26.86
CA ARG A 394 -26.92 33.81 -25.55
C ARG A 394 -25.99 32.70 -25.09
N LEU A 395 -25.61 31.82 -26.01
CA LEU A 395 -24.69 30.71 -25.71
C LEU A 395 -23.23 31.16 -25.61
N GLY A 396 -22.88 32.38 -26.00
CA GLY A 396 -21.50 32.87 -26.00
C GLY A 396 -20.60 32.09 -26.96
N VAL A 397 -21.13 31.74 -28.14
CA VAL A 397 -20.42 30.95 -29.17
C VAL A 397 -20.57 31.59 -30.54
N SER A 398 -19.79 31.16 -31.53
CA SER A 398 -19.96 31.62 -32.91
C SER A 398 -21.31 31.18 -33.51
N GLU A 399 -21.85 31.93 -34.48
CA GLU A 399 -23.09 31.55 -35.18
C GLU A 399 -23.00 30.18 -35.86
N THR A 400 -21.83 29.86 -36.42
CA THR A 400 -21.56 28.54 -36.98
C THR A 400 -21.63 27.45 -35.91
N THR A 401 -21.08 27.71 -34.72
CA THR A 401 -21.18 26.78 -33.58
C THR A 401 -22.63 26.61 -33.11
N ALA A 402 -23.40 27.70 -32.99
CA ALA A 402 -24.81 27.67 -32.60
C ALA A 402 -25.65 26.81 -33.57
N ARG A 403 -25.48 27.03 -34.88
CA ARG A 403 -26.13 26.22 -35.93
C ARG A 403 -25.71 24.76 -35.92
N ASN A 404 -24.45 24.47 -35.56
CA ASN A 404 -23.98 23.08 -35.42
C ASN A 404 -24.55 22.40 -34.17
N LEU A 405 -24.74 23.14 -33.07
CA LEU A 405 -25.33 22.63 -31.84
C LEU A 405 -26.80 22.24 -32.01
N THR A 406 -27.57 23.01 -32.78
CA THR A 406 -28.97 22.67 -33.11
C THR A 406 -29.10 21.46 -34.03
N ARG A 407 -28.10 21.19 -34.88
CA ARG A 407 -28.04 19.95 -35.67
C ARG A 407 -27.58 18.75 -34.85
N ARG A 408 -26.55 18.93 -34.01
CA ARG A 408 -26.05 17.88 -33.11
C ARG A 408 -27.07 17.52 -32.03
N SER A 409 -27.90 18.46 -31.58
CA SER A 409 -28.99 18.19 -30.64
C SER A 409 -29.98 17.17 -31.20
N GLN A 410 -30.29 17.17 -32.50
CA GLN A 410 -31.12 16.11 -33.10
C GLN A 410 -30.47 14.72 -32.98
N ARG A 411 -29.13 14.66 -32.97
CA ARG A 411 -28.37 13.42 -32.72
C ARG A 411 -28.37 13.04 -31.23
N TYR A 412 -28.26 13.99 -30.31
CA TYR A 412 -28.38 13.76 -28.85
C TYR A 412 -29.84 13.50 -28.42
N ALA A 413 -30.84 14.04 -29.10
CA ALA A 413 -32.25 13.76 -28.88
C ALA A 413 -32.62 12.31 -29.23
N ARG A 414 -31.89 11.69 -30.18
CA ARG A 414 -31.97 10.25 -30.47
C ARG A 414 -31.28 9.38 -29.40
N TYR A 415 -30.30 9.91 -28.66
CA TYR A 415 -29.58 9.23 -27.58
C TYR A 415 -29.05 10.24 -26.54
N SER A 416 -29.86 10.59 -25.53
CA SER A 416 -29.41 11.52 -24.47
C SER A 416 -28.29 10.88 -23.64
N VAL A 417 -27.43 11.71 -23.03
CA VAL A 417 -26.36 11.20 -22.14
C VAL A 417 -26.97 10.45 -20.96
N GLU A 418 -28.11 10.90 -20.44
CA GLU A 418 -28.87 10.20 -19.39
C GLU A 418 -29.40 8.84 -19.86
N ALA A 419 -30.02 8.76 -21.04
CA ALA A 419 -30.52 7.50 -21.59
C ALA A 419 -29.36 6.53 -21.89
N THR A 420 -28.22 7.07 -22.33
CA THR A 420 -26.98 6.32 -22.57
C THR A 420 -26.37 5.81 -21.27
N ALA A 421 -26.33 6.65 -20.22
CA ALA A 421 -25.89 6.29 -18.87
C ALA A 421 -26.78 5.17 -18.30
N ALA A 422 -28.11 5.35 -18.34
CA ALA A 422 -29.08 4.38 -17.84
C ALA A 422 -29.01 3.03 -18.58
N ARG A 423 -28.76 3.04 -19.90
CA ARG A 423 -28.55 1.82 -20.68
C ARG A 423 -27.24 1.13 -20.31
N ALA A 424 -26.13 1.88 -20.30
CA ALA A 424 -24.82 1.36 -19.93
C ALA A 424 -24.84 0.76 -18.51
N THR A 425 -25.47 1.44 -17.55
CA THR A 425 -25.64 0.97 -16.17
C THR A 425 -26.49 -0.31 -16.08
N ARG A 426 -27.57 -0.43 -16.85
CA ARG A 426 -28.36 -1.67 -16.91
C ARG A 426 -27.52 -2.83 -17.45
N ASP A 427 -26.84 -2.61 -18.58
CA ASP A 427 -26.01 -3.61 -19.23
C ASP A 427 -24.86 -4.05 -18.31
N TRP A 428 -24.29 -3.10 -17.56
CA TRP A 428 -23.24 -3.37 -16.57
C TRP A 428 -23.73 -4.21 -15.40
N LYS A 429 -24.85 -3.82 -14.78
CA LYS A 429 -25.44 -4.59 -13.67
C LYS A 429 -25.82 -6.00 -14.13
N ALA A 430 -26.29 -6.17 -15.36
CA ALA A 430 -26.57 -7.48 -15.94
C ALA A 430 -25.30 -8.31 -16.13
N ALA A 431 -24.24 -7.73 -16.70
CA ALA A 431 -22.97 -8.41 -16.93
C ALA A 431 -22.27 -8.81 -15.62
N VAL A 432 -22.33 -7.96 -14.58
CA VAL A 432 -21.77 -8.30 -13.25
C VAL A 432 -22.54 -9.43 -12.58
N ARG A 433 -23.87 -9.47 -12.75
CA ARG A 433 -24.69 -10.59 -12.27
C ARG A 433 -24.36 -11.91 -12.97
N SER A 434 -24.07 -11.88 -14.28
CA SER A 434 -23.76 -13.10 -15.03
C SER A 434 -22.34 -13.61 -14.81
N ALA A 435 -21.34 -12.71 -14.70
CA ALA A 435 -19.93 -13.08 -14.59
C ALA A 435 -19.45 -13.28 -13.13
N GLY A 436 -20.31 -13.01 -12.14
CA GLY A 436 -20.04 -13.20 -10.71
C GLY A 436 -19.10 -12.18 -10.05
N THR A 437 -18.16 -11.57 -10.79
CA THR A 437 -17.26 -10.53 -10.25
C THR A 437 -17.05 -9.36 -11.20
N VAL A 438 -16.88 -8.17 -10.62
CA VAL A 438 -16.57 -6.93 -11.36
C VAL A 438 -15.28 -7.05 -12.19
N SER A 439 -14.28 -7.77 -11.65
CA SER A 439 -12.99 -8.01 -12.30
C SER A 439 -13.14 -8.73 -13.65
N VAL A 440 -13.99 -9.76 -13.71
CA VAL A 440 -14.21 -10.55 -14.94
C VAL A 440 -14.89 -9.70 -16.01
N VAL A 441 -15.97 -8.99 -15.66
CA VAL A 441 -16.67 -8.11 -16.60
C VAL A 441 -15.77 -6.99 -17.12
N GLN A 442 -14.91 -6.43 -16.27
CA GLN A 442 -13.96 -5.41 -16.67
C GLN A 442 -12.97 -5.93 -17.73
N LYS A 443 -12.55 -7.20 -17.62
CA LYS A 443 -11.62 -7.83 -18.57
C LYS A 443 -12.31 -8.23 -19.88
N GLU A 444 -13.50 -8.80 -19.80
CA GLU A 444 -14.24 -9.33 -20.97
C GLU A 444 -15.01 -8.25 -21.74
N ARG A 445 -15.50 -7.22 -21.04
CA ARG A 445 -16.34 -6.16 -21.59
C ARG A 445 -15.78 -4.78 -21.27
N ASP A 446 -14.49 -4.58 -21.54
CA ASP A 446 -13.79 -3.32 -21.29
C ASP A 446 -14.48 -2.11 -21.95
N GLY A 447 -15.06 -2.29 -23.15
CA GLY A 447 -15.85 -1.24 -23.81
C GLY A 447 -17.11 -0.82 -23.03
N LEU A 448 -17.78 -1.74 -22.35
CA LEU A 448 -18.93 -1.47 -21.48
C LEU A 448 -18.46 -0.84 -20.16
N TYR A 449 -17.40 -1.38 -19.56
CA TYR A 449 -16.77 -0.82 -18.36
C TYR A 449 -16.38 0.65 -18.56
N ARG A 450 -15.68 0.96 -19.66
CA ARG A 450 -15.30 2.34 -20.03
C ARG A 450 -16.53 3.24 -20.21
N ARG A 451 -17.62 2.72 -20.76
CA ARG A 451 -18.86 3.47 -20.98
C ARG A 451 -19.59 3.80 -19.68
N VAL A 452 -19.71 2.82 -18.77
CA VAL A 452 -20.33 3.00 -17.46
C VAL A 452 -19.47 3.92 -16.60
N ARG A 453 -18.15 3.68 -16.56
CA ARG A 453 -17.19 4.59 -15.90
C ARG A 453 -17.31 6.03 -16.37
N ARG A 454 -17.59 6.24 -17.67
CA ARG A 454 -17.72 7.56 -18.28
C ARG A 454 -19.04 8.26 -17.94
N PHE A 455 -20.15 7.55 -17.93
CA PHE A 455 -21.49 8.14 -17.85
C PHE A 455 -22.19 7.96 -16.50
N ASP A 456 -21.83 6.93 -15.73
CA ASP A 456 -22.39 6.62 -14.41
C ASP A 456 -21.36 5.87 -13.53
N PRO A 457 -20.35 6.59 -12.99
CA PRO A 457 -19.32 5.97 -12.16
C PRO A 457 -19.86 5.42 -10.83
N GLU A 458 -20.97 5.96 -10.31
CA GLU A 458 -21.61 5.49 -9.06
C GLU A 458 -22.22 4.09 -9.22
N ALA A 459 -22.66 3.73 -10.43
CA ALA A 459 -23.03 2.36 -10.76
C ALA A 459 -21.87 1.35 -10.60
N LEU A 460 -20.62 1.76 -10.80
CA LEU A 460 -19.45 0.90 -10.55
C LEU A 460 -19.20 0.71 -9.05
N GLU A 461 -19.37 1.76 -8.26
CA GLU A 461 -19.16 1.72 -6.81
C GLU A 461 -20.24 0.86 -6.12
N SER A 462 -21.50 1.05 -6.49
CA SER A 462 -22.63 0.26 -5.97
C SER A 462 -22.55 -1.23 -6.31
N THR A 463 -21.91 -1.59 -7.43
CA THR A 463 -21.72 -3.00 -7.82
C THR A 463 -20.51 -3.66 -7.16
N ARG A 464 -19.52 -2.88 -6.69
CA ARG A 464 -18.39 -3.38 -5.89
C ARG A 464 -18.79 -3.80 -4.46
N GLY A 465 -19.77 -3.11 -3.86
CA GLY A 465 -20.26 -3.40 -2.50
C GLY A 465 -21.07 -4.69 -2.36
N ARG A 466 -21.72 -5.18 -3.42
CA ARG A 466 -22.63 -6.34 -3.38
C ARG A 466 -21.98 -7.72 -3.49
N VAL A 467 -20.66 -7.80 -3.72
CA VAL A 467 -19.94 -9.09 -3.86
C VAL A 467 -19.52 -9.68 -2.49
N ARG A 468 -19.80 -9.00 -1.37
CA ARG A 468 -19.47 -9.49 -0.01
C ARG A 468 -20.60 -10.21 0.73
N SER A 469 -21.75 -10.39 0.10
CA SER A 469 -22.92 -11.04 0.71
C SER A 469 -23.35 -12.24 -0.13
N LYS A 470 -22.60 -13.34 -0.03
CA LYS A 470 -23.08 -14.71 -0.16
C LYS A 470 -22.03 -15.66 0.41
#